data_AF-A0A5C1QIX1-F1
#
_entry.id   AF-A0A5C1QIX1-F1
#
_cell.length_a   1.000
_cell.length_b   1.000
_cell.length_c   1.000
_cell.angle_alpha   90.00
_cell.angle_beta   90.00
_cell.angle_gamma   90.00
#
_symmetry.space_group_name_H-M   'P 1'
#
loop_
_entity.id
_entity.type
_entity.pdbx_description
1 polymer ?
#
loop_
_entity_poly.entity_id
_entity_poly.type
_entity_poly.pdbx_seq_one_letter_code
_entity_poly.pdbx_strand_id
1 'polypeptide(L)'
;MKFKLLFLLSIVLMGLQLIIPKSGFLLIPFIIAGLIVRNRKALVSYLRFLVPTSLFLLILYFLFGHFKDGIHTVILLASISLSLQVYLSFYKDLSLYDLLVETGFPKKIAFILYGALNYTLFIKPVIDEIQDAQRLRGIEIPHGMRRVFYFHIFLIPLMVRLLKGAEHLAESLYLRSYEDLH
;
A
#
# COMPACT_ATOMS: atom_id res chain seq x y z
N MET A 1 19.18 -9.67 -12.42
CA MET A 1 20.33 -8.95 -11.81
C MET A 1 20.14 -7.43 -11.69
N LYS A 2 19.77 -6.71 -12.77
CA LYS A 2 19.60 -5.24 -12.74
C LYS A 2 18.56 -4.72 -11.71
N PHE A 3 17.53 -5.51 -11.41
CA PHE A 3 16.44 -5.12 -10.50
C PHE A 3 16.80 -5.18 -9.01
N LYS A 4 17.49 -6.25 -8.56
CA LYS A 4 18.00 -6.35 -7.18
C LYS A 4 18.98 -5.21 -6.86
N LEU A 5 19.77 -4.79 -7.85
CA LEU A 5 20.72 -3.69 -7.72
C LEU A 5 20.02 -2.32 -7.52
N LEU A 6 18.97 -2.03 -8.30
CA LEU A 6 18.19 -0.78 -8.14
C LEU A 6 17.45 -0.71 -6.81
N PHE A 7 16.96 -1.86 -6.32
CA PHE A 7 16.31 -1.97 -5.02
C PHE A 7 17.30 -1.74 -3.86
N LEU A 8 18.44 -2.43 -3.88
CA LEU A 8 19.51 -2.20 -2.91
C LEU A 8 20.01 -0.76 -2.95
N LEU A 9 20.14 -0.17 -4.14
CA LEU A 9 20.52 1.23 -4.30
C LEU A 9 19.49 2.18 -3.66
N SER A 10 18.19 1.91 -3.82
CA SER A 10 17.13 2.74 -3.22
C SER A 10 17.11 2.67 -1.69
N ILE A 11 17.35 1.48 -1.11
CA ILE A 11 17.44 1.28 0.35
C ILE A 11 18.70 1.94 0.91
N VAL A 12 19.83 1.77 0.24
CA VAL A 12 21.11 2.39 0.64
C VAL A 12 21.01 3.91 0.55
N LEU A 13 20.38 4.45 -0.50
CA LEU A 13 20.13 5.89 -0.63
C LEU A 13 19.18 6.42 0.45
N MET A 14 18.15 5.65 0.84
CA MET A 14 17.25 5.99 1.93
C MET A 14 17.95 6.00 3.29
N GLY A 15 18.81 5.00 3.57
CA GLY A 15 19.65 4.97 4.77
C GLY A 15 20.67 6.12 4.81
N LEU A 16 21.24 6.48 3.66
CA LEU A 16 22.20 7.58 3.54
C LEU A 16 21.54 8.95 3.77
N GLN A 17 20.28 9.14 3.34
CA GLN A 17 19.51 10.36 3.60
C GLN A 17 19.18 10.57 5.07
N LEU A 18 18.93 9.49 5.82
CA LEU A 18 18.74 9.55 7.28
C LEU A 18 20.01 10.02 8.03
N ILE A 19 21.19 9.76 7.46
CA ILE A 19 22.49 10.11 8.05
C ILE A 19 22.97 11.50 7.59
N ILE A 20 22.67 11.90 6.35
CA ILE A 20 23.13 13.17 5.76
C ILE A 20 21.92 13.99 5.27
N PRO A 21 21.21 14.66 6.19
CA PRO A 21 20.00 15.45 5.88
C PRO A 21 20.22 16.70 5.01
N LYS A 22 21.48 17.09 4.73
CA LYS A 22 21.80 18.44 4.24
C LYS A 22 21.82 18.62 2.72
N SER A 23 21.68 17.58 1.90
CA SER A 23 21.85 17.72 0.44
C SER A 23 20.56 17.44 -0.35
N GLY A 24 19.90 18.50 -0.81
CA GLY A 24 18.80 18.44 -1.77
C GLY A 24 19.16 17.78 -3.12
N PHE A 25 20.45 17.56 -3.39
CA PHE A 25 20.94 16.79 -4.53
C PHE A 25 20.47 15.33 -4.56
N LEU A 26 20.05 14.76 -3.40
CA LEU A 26 19.59 13.38 -3.31
C LEU A 26 18.16 13.16 -3.86
N LEU A 27 17.38 14.22 -4.15
CA LEU A 27 16.04 14.08 -4.74
C LEU A 27 16.06 13.73 -6.23
N ILE A 28 17.11 14.16 -6.94
CA ILE A 28 17.26 13.99 -8.39
C ILE A 28 17.20 12.49 -8.80
N PRO A 29 17.95 11.56 -8.18
CA PRO A 29 17.85 10.14 -8.51
C PRO A 29 16.47 9.53 -8.18
N PHE A 30 15.75 10.03 -7.16
CA PHE A 30 14.40 9.56 -6.83
C PHE A 30 13.34 10.04 -7.82
N ILE A 31 13.45 11.26 -8.33
CA ILE A 31 12.58 11.79 -9.39
C ILE A 31 12.84 11.01 -10.69
N ILE A 32 14.10 10.72 -11.02
CA ILE A 32 14.47 9.90 -12.18
C ILE A 32 13.96 8.47 -12.01
N ALA A 33 14.12 7.86 -10.83
CA ALA A 33 13.57 6.54 -10.52
C ALA A 33 12.04 6.53 -10.61
N GLY A 34 11.36 7.58 -10.13
CA GLY A 34 9.93 7.83 -10.26
C GLY A 34 9.46 7.95 -11.71
N LEU A 35 10.22 8.61 -12.57
CA LEU A 35 9.94 8.72 -14.01
C LEU A 35 10.14 7.39 -14.77
N ILE A 36 11.02 6.53 -14.28
CA ILE A 36 11.25 5.16 -14.78
C ILE A 36 10.14 4.20 -14.31
N VAL A 37 9.31 4.59 -13.34
CA VAL A 37 8.19 3.77 -12.85
C VAL A 37 7.20 3.49 -13.99
N ARG A 38 7.05 2.20 -14.29
CA ARG A 38 6.15 1.61 -15.29
C ARG A 38 4.68 2.04 -15.14
N ASN A 39 4.27 2.48 -13.95
CA ASN A 39 2.89 2.82 -13.62
C ASN A 39 2.66 4.33 -13.40
N ARG A 40 2.69 5.11 -14.49
CA ARG A 40 2.53 6.57 -14.47
C ARG A 40 1.22 7.05 -13.83
N LYS A 41 0.13 6.28 -13.95
CA LYS A 41 -1.17 6.63 -13.34
C LYS A 41 -1.10 6.60 -11.81
N ALA A 42 -0.43 5.61 -11.25
CA ALA A 42 -0.21 5.52 -9.80
C ALA A 42 0.68 6.67 -9.31
N LEU A 43 1.74 6.99 -10.05
CA LEU A 43 2.63 8.13 -9.73
C LEU A 43 1.88 9.47 -9.69
N VAL A 44 1.03 9.75 -10.69
CA VAL A 44 0.23 10.98 -10.74
C VAL A 44 -0.76 11.05 -9.58
N SER A 45 -1.43 9.94 -9.27
CA SER A 45 -2.32 9.85 -8.11
C SER A 45 -1.57 10.13 -6.80
N TYR A 46 -0.35 9.61 -6.68
CA TYR A 46 0.51 9.80 -5.52
C TYR A 46 1.00 11.25 -5.39
N LEU A 47 1.47 11.85 -6.49
CA LEU A 47 1.87 13.27 -6.55
C LEU A 47 0.72 14.21 -6.20
N ARG A 48 -0.51 13.88 -6.64
CA ARG A 48 -1.71 14.67 -6.32
C ARG A 48 -1.97 14.75 -4.82
N PHE A 49 -1.55 13.76 -4.05
CA PHE A 49 -1.64 13.76 -2.59
C PHE A 49 -0.40 14.37 -1.92
N LEU A 50 0.79 14.12 -2.48
CA LEU A 50 2.06 14.57 -1.91
C LEU A 50 2.29 16.08 -2.04
N VAL A 51 1.88 16.69 -3.15
CA VAL A 51 2.03 18.13 -3.38
C VAL A 51 1.24 18.97 -2.36
N PRO A 52 -0.08 18.77 -2.16
CA PRO A 52 -0.83 19.57 -1.20
C PRO A 52 -0.38 19.35 0.25
N THR A 53 0.00 18.12 0.62
CA THR A 53 0.54 17.83 1.96
C THR A 53 1.90 18.50 2.19
N SER A 54 2.78 18.49 1.18
CA SER A 54 4.08 19.18 1.23
C SER A 54 3.91 20.70 1.34
N LEU A 55 2.98 21.28 0.57
CA LEU A 55 2.66 22.71 0.64
C LEU A 55 2.09 23.09 2.01
N PHE A 56 1.18 22.29 2.55
CA PHE A 56 0.61 22.50 3.88
C PHE A 56 1.70 22.52 4.96
N LEU A 57 2.61 21.56 4.94
CA LEU A 57 3.74 21.53 5.88
C LEU A 57 4.64 22.75 5.73
N LEU A 58 4.96 23.15 4.49
CA LEU A 58 5.82 24.29 4.24
C LEU A 58 5.21 25.61 4.74
N ILE A 59 3.90 25.80 4.52
CA ILE A 59 3.15 26.95 5.06
C ILE A 59 3.16 26.92 6.59
N LEU A 60 2.95 25.75 7.20
CA LEU A 60 2.94 25.60 8.65
C LEU A 60 4.31 25.97 9.24
N TYR A 61 5.41 25.44 8.72
CA TYR A 61 6.76 25.78 9.16
C TYR A 61 7.15 27.24 8.88
N PHE A 62 6.62 27.85 7.81
CA PHE A 62 6.78 29.27 7.53
C PHE A 62 6.11 30.13 8.63
N LEU A 63 4.88 29.78 9.03
CA LEU A 63 4.14 30.50 10.09
C LEU A 63 4.84 30.43 11.45
N PHE A 64 5.56 29.34 11.74
CA PHE A 64 6.33 29.17 12.98
C PHE A 64 7.77 29.70 12.89
N GLY A 65 8.18 30.33 11.79
CA GLY A 65 9.53 30.92 11.64
C GLY A 65 10.66 29.91 11.38
N HIS A 66 10.33 28.61 11.24
CA HIS A 66 11.27 27.50 11.04
C HIS A 66 11.35 27.07 9.56
N PHE A 67 11.55 28.03 8.66
CA PHE A 67 11.46 27.76 7.21
C PHE A 67 12.49 26.73 6.71
N LYS A 68 13.72 26.75 7.25
CA LYS A 68 14.77 25.79 6.89
C LYS A 68 14.40 24.35 7.29
N ASP A 69 13.80 24.19 8.46
CA ASP A 69 13.36 22.88 8.98
C ASP A 69 12.13 22.37 8.22
N GLY A 70 11.27 23.28 7.75
CA GLY A 70 10.15 22.97 6.87
C GLY A 70 10.58 22.40 5.53
N ILE A 71 11.56 23.04 4.87
CA ILE A 71 12.15 22.52 3.62
C ILE A 71 12.73 21.13 3.84
N HIS A 72 13.49 20.94 4.92
CA HIS A 72 14.08 19.65 5.25
C HIS A 72 13.01 18.55 5.43
N THR A 73 11.95 18.87 6.17
CA THR A 73 10.83 17.94 6.42
C THR A 73 10.11 17.55 5.13
N VAL A 74 9.88 18.51 4.23
CA VAL A 74 9.25 18.26 2.93
C VAL A 74 10.14 17.38 2.04
N ILE A 75 11.45 17.63 2.02
CA ILE A 75 12.40 16.81 1.25
C ILE A 75 12.42 15.37 1.77
N LEU A 76 12.43 15.19 3.09
CA LEU A 76 12.42 13.87 3.73
C LEU A 76 11.11 13.13 3.42
N LEU A 77 9.97 13.80 3.57
CA LEU A 77 8.67 13.24 3.25
C LEU A 77 8.61 12.80 1.77
N ALA A 78 9.01 13.69 0.86
CA ALA A 78 9.04 13.41 -0.58
C ALA A 78 9.93 12.21 -0.89
N SER A 79 11.09 12.10 -0.25
CA SER A 79 12.05 11.01 -0.49
C SER A 79 11.50 9.66 -0.01
N ILE A 80 10.98 9.58 1.21
CA ILE A 80 10.40 8.34 1.77
C ILE A 80 9.17 7.91 0.96
N SER A 81 8.31 8.86 0.60
CA SER A 81 7.14 8.58 -0.21
C SER A 81 7.49 8.07 -1.61
N LEU A 82 8.48 8.68 -2.28
CA LEU A 82 8.93 8.24 -3.60
C LEU A 82 9.63 6.87 -3.53
N SER A 83 10.46 6.61 -2.52
CA SER A 83 11.10 5.30 -2.34
C SER A 83 10.07 4.20 -2.16
N LEU A 84 9.05 4.45 -1.33
CA LEU A 84 7.94 3.53 -1.11
C LEU A 84 7.14 3.30 -2.40
N GLN A 85 6.85 4.35 -3.17
CA GLN A 85 6.12 4.23 -4.43
C GLN A 85 6.89 3.42 -5.47
N VAL A 86 8.20 3.64 -5.58
CA VAL A 86 9.09 2.83 -6.43
C VAL A 86 9.03 1.38 -6.01
N TYR A 87 9.20 1.09 -4.71
CA TYR A 87 9.08 -0.26 -4.16
C TYR A 87 7.74 -0.93 -4.51
N LEU A 88 6.62 -0.29 -4.20
CA LEU A 88 5.28 -0.81 -4.46
C LEU A 88 4.99 -1.01 -5.95
N SER A 89 5.62 -0.23 -6.82
CA SER A 89 5.44 -0.37 -8.27
C SER A 89 6.14 -1.62 -8.83
N PHE A 90 7.20 -2.09 -8.18
CA PHE A 90 7.91 -3.32 -8.53
C PHE A 90 7.45 -4.53 -7.72
N TYR A 91 6.72 -4.30 -6.63
CA TYR A 91 6.21 -5.34 -5.74
C TYR A 91 5.37 -6.41 -6.45
N LYS A 92 4.70 -6.07 -7.57
CA LYS A 92 3.95 -7.05 -8.35
C LYS A 92 4.82 -8.21 -8.89
N ASP A 93 6.14 -7.99 -9.02
CA ASP A 93 7.08 -8.96 -9.57
C ASP A 93 7.83 -9.76 -8.50
N LEU A 94 7.71 -9.42 -7.20
CA LEU A 94 8.28 -10.19 -6.09
C LEU A 94 7.16 -10.76 -5.20
N SER A 95 7.20 -12.07 -4.96
CA SER A 95 6.31 -12.71 -4.00
C SER A 95 6.65 -12.18 -2.59
N LEU A 96 5.71 -11.47 -1.98
CA LEU A 96 5.85 -10.98 -0.60
C LEU A 96 6.17 -12.10 0.37
N TYR A 97 5.57 -13.27 0.13
CA TYR A 97 5.78 -14.44 0.96
C TYR A 97 7.27 -14.79 1.00
N ASP A 98 7.92 -14.90 -0.16
CA ASP A 98 9.34 -15.25 -0.24
C ASP A 98 10.20 -14.18 0.44
N LEU A 99 9.90 -12.90 0.23
CA LEU A 99 10.60 -11.79 0.89
C LEU A 99 10.49 -11.81 2.41
N LEU A 100 9.29 -12.08 2.95
CA LEU A 100 9.09 -12.19 4.40
C LEU A 100 9.85 -13.38 4.98
N VAL A 101 9.80 -14.52 4.31
CA VAL A 101 10.52 -15.72 4.76
C VAL A 101 12.04 -15.51 4.70
N GLU A 102 12.56 -14.89 3.63
CA GLU A 102 13.99 -14.56 3.49
C GLU A 102 14.47 -13.56 4.55
N THR A 103 13.61 -12.64 5.00
CA THR A 103 13.92 -11.67 6.06
C THR A 103 13.77 -12.23 7.47
N GLY A 104 13.45 -13.52 7.62
CA GLY A 104 13.36 -14.21 8.90
C GLY A 104 11.99 -14.15 9.57
N PHE A 105 10.94 -13.70 8.88
CA PHE A 105 9.58 -13.77 9.43
C PHE A 105 9.12 -15.23 9.57
N PRO A 106 8.33 -15.56 10.60
CA PRO A 106 7.72 -16.88 10.72
C PRO A 106 6.85 -17.20 9.50
N LYS A 107 7.06 -18.37 8.88
CA LYS A 107 6.35 -18.81 7.66
C LYS A 107 4.82 -18.71 7.79
N LYS A 108 4.26 -19.03 8.96
CA LYS A 108 2.82 -18.92 9.24
C LYS A 108 2.32 -17.48 9.10
N ILE A 109 3.07 -16.51 9.62
CA ILE A 109 2.71 -15.09 9.56
C ILE A 109 2.86 -14.58 8.11
N ALA A 110 3.95 -14.96 7.44
CA ALA A 110 4.18 -14.60 6.04
C ALA A 110 3.05 -15.12 5.13
N PHE A 111 2.58 -16.34 5.37
CA PHE A 111 1.46 -16.94 4.65
C PHE A 111 0.14 -16.19 4.88
N ILE A 112 -0.19 -15.86 6.13
CA ILE A 112 -1.39 -15.08 6.46
C ILE A 112 -1.35 -13.70 5.79
N LEU A 113 -0.21 -13.02 5.84
CA LEU A 113 -0.05 -11.69 5.24
C LEU A 113 -0.21 -11.74 3.71
N TYR A 114 0.43 -12.73 3.08
CA TYR A 114 0.32 -13.00 1.65
C TYR A 114 -1.13 -13.31 1.26
N GLY A 115 -1.80 -14.17 2.03
CA GLY A 115 -3.21 -14.51 1.84
C GLY A 115 -4.10 -13.27 1.94
N ALA A 116 -3.96 -12.49 3.01
CA ALA A 116 -4.74 -11.27 3.23
C ALA A 116 -4.60 -10.27 2.08
N LEU A 117 -3.38 -10.03 1.60
CA LEU A 117 -3.12 -9.11 0.49
C LEU A 117 -3.73 -9.59 -0.82
N ASN A 118 -3.60 -10.87 -1.15
CA ASN A 118 -4.25 -11.42 -2.35
C ASN A 118 -5.78 -11.40 -2.23
N TYR A 119 -6.31 -11.63 -1.02
CA TYR A 119 -7.75 -11.59 -0.77
C TYR A 119 -8.35 -10.19 -1.00
N THR A 120 -7.57 -9.12 -0.79
CA THR A 120 -8.02 -7.75 -1.11
C THR A 120 -8.38 -7.55 -2.59
N LEU A 121 -7.79 -8.32 -3.51
CA LEU A 121 -8.14 -8.24 -4.93
C LEU A 121 -9.51 -8.86 -5.22
N PHE A 122 -9.97 -9.80 -4.38
CA PHE A 122 -11.26 -10.48 -4.52
C PHE A 122 -12.39 -9.79 -3.75
N ILE A 123 -12.06 -8.84 -2.86
CA ILE A 123 -13.08 -8.22 -2.00
C ILE A 123 -13.97 -7.22 -2.76
N LYS A 124 -13.46 -6.60 -3.82
CA LYS A 124 -14.20 -5.55 -4.54
C LYS A 124 -15.50 -6.07 -5.19
N PRO A 125 -15.51 -7.17 -5.96
CA PRO A 125 -16.76 -7.75 -6.47
C PRO A 125 -17.75 -8.13 -5.35
N VAL A 126 -17.24 -8.63 -4.23
CA VAL A 126 -18.05 -9.00 -3.06
C VAL A 126 -18.72 -7.77 -2.44
N ILE A 127 -17.99 -6.66 -2.35
CA ILE A 127 -18.50 -5.37 -1.89
C ILE A 127 -19.62 -4.88 -2.82
N ASP A 128 -19.38 -4.90 -4.14
CA ASP A 128 -20.32 -4.40 -5.14
C ASP A 128 -21.64 -5.18 -5.10
N GLU A 129 -21.58 -6.52 -5.02
CA GLU A 129 -22.77 -7.37 -4.93
C GLU A 129 -23.56 -7.17 -3.63
N ILE A 130 -22.88 -6.98 -2.50
CA ILE A 130 -23.57 -6.66 -1.24
C ILE A 130 -24.27 -5.31 -1.36
N GLN A 131 -23.62 -4.30 -1.94
CA GLN A 131 -24.25 -2.99 -2.14
C GLN A 131 -25.50 -3.09 -3.02
N ASP A 132 -25.43 -3.85 -4.10
CA ASP A 132 -26.57 -4.06 -4.99
C ASP A 132 -27.71 -4.85 -4.32
N ALA A 133 -27.37 -5.87 -3.52
CA ALA A 133 -28.35 -6.61 -2.72
C ALA A 133 -29.05 -5.73 -1.67
N GLN A 134 -28.34 -4.77 -1.07
CA GLN A 134 -28.95 -3.82 -0.13
C GLN A 134 -29.83 -2.79 -0.86
N ARG A 135 -29.43 -2.35 -2.05
CA ARG A 135 -30.25 -1.48 -2.91
C ARG A 135 -31.58 -2.14 -3.29
N LEU A 136 -31.56 -3.43 -3.66
CA LEU A 136 -32.78 -4.19 -3.95
C LEU A 136 -33.72 -4.32 -2.75
N ARG A 137 -33.20 -4.21 -1.52
CA ARG A 137 -33.98 -4.19 -0.27
C ARG A 137 -34.48 -2.80 0.11
N GLY A 138 -34.30 -1.80 -0.76
CA GLY A 138 -34.69 -0.41 -0.52
C GLY A 138 -33.73 0.38 0.38
N ILE A 139 -32.56 -0.19 0.71
CA ILE A 139 -31.53 0.51 1.50
C ILE A 139 -30.56 1.17 0.52
N GLU A 140 -30.83 2.44 0.21
CA GLU A 140 -29.90 3.26 -0.55
C GLU A 140 -28.73 3.69 0.34
N ILE A 141 -27.52 3.18 0.06
CA ILE A 141 -26.31 3.59 0.76
C ILE A 141 -25.89 4.96 0.22
N PRO A 142 -25.98 6.05 1.02
CA PRO A 142 -25.67 7.38 0.54
C PRO A 142 -24.19 7.52 0.16
N HIS A 143 -23.91 8.41 -0.79
CA HIS A 143 -22.54 8.81 -1.13
C HIS A 143 -22.01 9.86 -0.14
N GLY A 144 -20.68 9.89 0.07
CA GLY A 144 -20.01 10.86 0.94
C GLY A 144 -19.99 10.48 2.43
N MET A 145 -19.81 11.47 3.31
CA MET A 145 -19.64 11.28 4.76
C MET A 145 -20.82 10.54 5.42
N ARG A 146 -22.03 10.66 4.87
CA ARG A 146 -23.21 9.94 5.38
C ARG A 146 -23.08 8.42 5.27
N ARG A 147 -22.22 7.91 4.38
CA ARG A 147 -21.94 6.46 4.25
C ARG A 147 -21.43 5.83 5.54
N VAL A 148 -20.70 6.59 6.37
CA VAL A 148 -20.10 6.08 7.61
C VAL A 148 -21.19 5.58 8.56
N PHE A 149 -22.32 6.27 8.65
CA PHE A 149 -23.43 5.85 9.50
C PHE A 149 -24.07 4.54 9.02
N TYR A 150 -24.08 4.27 7.71
CA TYR A 150 -24.62 3.04 7.12
C TYR A 150 -23.58 1.90 7.05
N PHE A 151 -22.38 2.11 7.59
CA PHE A 151 -21.29 1.13 7.51
C PHE A 151 -21.65 -0.19 8.19
N HIS A 152 -22.36 -0.15 9.32
CA HIS A 152 -22.76 -1.35 10.07
C HIS A 152 -23.69 -2.29 9.26
N ILE A 153 -24.61 -1.72 8.47
CA ILE A 153 -25.55 -2.48 7.61
C ILE A 153 -24.78 -3.26 6.53
N PHE A 154 -23.66 -2.70 6.07
CA PHE A 154 -22.78 -3.31 5.09
C PHE A 154 -21.76 -4.28 5.70
N LEU A 155 -21.29 -3.99 6.92
CA LEU A 155 -20.22 -4.72 7.58
C LEU A 155 -20.62 -6.16 7.91
N ILE A 156 -21.83 -6.37 8.44
CA ILE A 156 -22.29 -7.70 8.85
C ILE A 156 -22.35 -8.67 7.65
N PRO A 157 -23.02 -8.36 6.53
CA PRO A 157 -23.01 -9.20 5.34
C PRO A 157 -21.59 -9.45 4.81
N LEU A 158 -20.73 -8.44 4.84
CA LEU A 158 -19.34 -8.58 4.39
C LEU A 158 -18.59 -9.57 5.28
N MET A 159 -18.66 -9.44 6.61
CA MET A 159 -17.97 -10.34 7.54
C MET A 159 -18.42 -11.80 7.36
N VAL A 160 -19.73 -12.04 7.24
CA VAL A 160 -20.26 -13.40 6.99
C VAL A 160 -19.69 -13.98 5.70
N ARG A 161 -19.61 -13.16 4.64
CA ARG A 161 -19.13 -13.60 3.34
C ARG A 161 -17.63 -13.87 3.34
N LEU A 162 -16.85 -13.05 4.05
CA LEU A 162 -15.41 -13.25 4.25
C LEU A 162 -15.12 -14.51 5.08
N LEU A 163 -15.88 -14.75 6.15
CA LEU A 163 -15.74 -15.95 6.98
C LEU A 163 -16.00 -17.24 6.18
N LYS A 164 -17.10 -17.30 5.45
CA LYS A 164 -17.40 -18.44 4.56
C LYS A 164 -16.32 -18.63 3.49
N GLY A 165 -15.84 -17.52 2.92
CA GLY A 165 -14.75 -17.56 1.95
C GLY A 165 -13.44 -18.08 2.55
N ALA A 166 -13.15 -17.75 3.80
CA ALA A 166 -11.99 -18.26 4.53
C ALA A 166 -12.13 -19.76 4.86
N GLU A 167 -13.34 -20.23 5.21
CA GLU A 167 -13.62 -21.65 5.43
C GLU A 167 -13.40 -22.47 4.15
N HIS A 168 -13.95 -22.03 3.01
CA HIS A 168 -13.72 -22.70 1.72
C HIS A 168 -12.25 -22.68 1.29
N LEU A 169 -11.54 -21.59 1.57
CA LEU A 169 -10.10 -21.51 1.30
C LEU A 169 -9.33 -22.50 2.19
N ALA A 170 -9.66 -22.58 3.47
CA ALA A 170 -9.02 -23.53 4.40
C ALA A 170 -9.29 -24.99 3.98
N GLU A 171 -10.52 -25.31 3.59
CA GLU A 171 -10.91 -26.63 3.11
C GLU A 171 -10.17 -27.01 1.82
N SER A 172 -10.12 -26.12 0.83
CA SER A 172 -9.39 -26.37 -0.43
C SER A 172 -7.87 -26.51 -0.22
N LEU A 173 -7.28 -25.74 0.70
CA LEU A 173 -5.88 -25.89 1.07
C LEU A 173 -5.61 -27.21 1.79
N TYR A 174 -6.53 -27.63 2.66
CA TYR A 174 -6.43 -28.92 3.34
C TYR A 174 -6.48 -30.07 2.35
N LEU A 175 -7.45 -30.06 1.43
CA LEU A 175 -7.57 -31.07 0.37
C LEU A 175 -6.32 -31.14 -0.52
N ARG A 176 -5.76 -29.98 -0.90
CA ARG A 176 -4.52 -29.92 -1.68
C ARG A 176 -3.31 -30.44 -0.91
N SER A 177 -3.20 -30.13 0.38
CA SER A 177 -2.12 -30.67 1.22
C SER A 177 -2.26 -32.19 1.45
N TYR A 178 -3.48 -32.72 1.38
CA TYR A 178 -3.77 -34.15 1.50
C TYR A 178 -3.41 -34.92 0.22
N GLU A 179 -3.55 -34.30 -0.96
CA GLU A 179 -3.08 -34.86 -2.23
C GLU A 179 -1.55 -34.93 -2.33
N ASP A 180 -0.81 -33.96 -1.77
CA ASP A 180 0.67 -33.97 -1.78
C ASP A 180 1.30 -35.03 -0.82
N LEU A 181 0.47 -35.78 -0.06
CA LEU A 181 0.88 -36.79 0.93
C LEU A 181 0.63 -38.24 0.49
N HIS A 182 0.02 -38.47 -0.68
CA HIS A 182 -0.29 -39.78 -1.25
C HIS A 182 0.28 -39.95 -2.65
#